data_AF-A0A374U439-F1
#
_entry.id   AF-A0A374U439-F1
#
_cell.length_a   1.000
_cell.length_b   1.000
_cell.length_c   1.000
_cell.angle_alpha   90.00
_cell.angle_beta   90.00
_cell.angle_gamma   90.00
#
_symmetry.space_group_name_H-M   'P 1'
#
loop_
_entity.id
_entity.type
_entity.pdbx_description
1 polymer ?
#
loop_
_entity_poly.entity_id
_entity_poly.type
_entity_poly.pdbx_seq_one_letter_code
_entity_poly.pdbx_strand_id
1 'polypeptide(L)'
;MGEAAPHLLPPDAGGPRHPARQRVHPGVPERHDRERGQRVQARPQPVERAVPLHGAAAPLHAGRRELPPHAGGLRGPGGHVGGHRGPSRFRRIHANRGAGHLRQGRAMRCTVTVEGRMPSLNDYISAERANRYKAAAMKKRETARVRAAAMQQRAPRFERRVTVRTTFYEPDMRRDADNVGFARKFVLDGLVAAGVIKDDSRKYVEQCPDRVLTDRARPRVVVEVSDE
;
A
#
# COMPACT_ATOMS: atom_id res chain seq x y z
N MET A 1 -70.20 -61.19 15.15
CA MET A 1 -69.67 -59.86 15.56
C MET A 1 -69.47 -59.91 17.07
N GLY A 2 -68.38 -60.52 17.55
CA GLY A 2 -68.00 -60.50 18.97
C GLY A 2 -67.02 -59.35 19.24
N GLU A 3 -66.74 -58.90 20.46
CA GLU A 3 -67.26 -59.18 21.80
C GLU A 3 -66.74 -58.03 22.69
N ALA A 4 -67.36 -57.82 23.85
CA ALA A 4 -67.12 -56.71 24.78
C ALA A 4 -65.88 -56.89 25.68
N ALA A 5 -65.31 -55.78 26.17
CA ALA A 5 -65.12 -55.43 27.58
C ALA A 5 -63.84 -54.57 27.87
N PRO A 6 -63.88 -53.66 28.86
CA PRO A 6 -62.79 -52.74 29.25
C PRO A 6 -62.00 -53.24 30.49
N HIS A 7 -60.78 -52.75 30.72
CA HIS A 7 -60.15 -52.82 32.05
C HIS A 7 -59.23 -51.63 32.38
N LEU A 8 -59.35 -51.26 33.66
CA LEU A 8 -58.90 -50.11 34.45
C LEU A 8 -57.42 -50.20 34.89
N LEU A 9 -56.73 -49.07 35.13
CA LEU A 9 -55.95 -48.68 36.35
C LEU A 9 -54.93 -47.51 36.08
N PRO A 10 -54.45 -46.79 37.13
CA PRO A 10 -54.32 -45.32 37.17
C PRO A 10 -52.83 -44.82 37.22
N PRO A 11 -52.53 -43.53 37.52
CA PRO A 11 -51.23 -42.91 37.28
C PRO A 11 -50.26 -43.10 38.44
N ASP A 12 -48.96 -43.18 38.16
CA ASP A 12 -47.92 -43.13 39.19
C ASP A 12 -47.06 -41.88 39.02
N ALA A 13 -47.09 -41.04 40.05
CA ALA A 13 -46.36 -39.80 40.19
C ALA A 13 -45.62 -39.84 41.53
N GLY A 14 -44.28 -39.82 41.48
CA GLY A 14 -43.46 -39.48 42.65
C GLY A 14 -42.16 -40.28 42.78
N GLY A 15 -41.02 -39.61 42.55
CA GLY A 15 -39.71 -40.10 42.94
C GLY A 15 -38.58 -39.08 42.67
N PRO A 16 -37.72 -38.74 43.64
CA PRO A 16 -37.00 -37.47 43.67
C PRO A 16 -35.67 -37.43 42.88
N ARG A 17 -35.31 -36.21 42.47
CA ARG A 17 -34.09 -35.87 41.73
C ARG A 17 -32.84 -35.99 42.60
N HIS A 18 -31.86 -36.79 42.16
CA HIS A 18 -30.50 -36.83 42.71
C HIS A 18 -29.70 -35.55 42.36
N PRO A 19 -28.98 -34.91 43.30
CA PRO A 19 -28.06 -33.84 42.96
C PRO A 19 -26.72 -34.40 42.44
N ALA A 20 -26.25 -33.82 41.34
CA ALA A 20 -24.97 -34.10 40.71
C ALA A 20 -23.80 -33.80 41.66
N ARG A 21 -22.96 -34.80 41.92
CA ARG A 21 -21.71 -34.65 42.66
C ARG A 21 -20.65 -34.00 41.75
N GLN A 22 -20.22 -32.79 42.12
CA GLN A 22 -19.00 -32.15 41.61
C GLN A 22 -17.80 -33.02 41.98
N ARG A 23 -17.01 -33.43 40.97
CA ARG A 23 -15.68 -34.01 41.17
C ARG A 23 -14.66 -32.89 41.30
N VAL A 24 -14.05 -32.81 42.48
CA VAL A 24 -12.93 -31.92 42.81
C VAL A 24 -11.64 -32.58 42.32
N HIS A 25 -10.89 -31.91 41.45
CA HIS A 25 -9.52 -32.28 41.09
C HIS A 25 -8.53 -31.62 42.07
N PRO A 26 -7.52 -32.32 42.61
CA PRO A 26 -6.49 -31.70 43.43
C PRO A 26 -5.26 -31.31 42.59
N GLY A 27 -4.71 -30.13 42.88
CA GLY A 27 -3.27 -29.89 42.87
C GLY A 27 -2.66 -29.14 41.68
N VAL A 28 -2.58 -27.81 41.78
CA VAL A 28 -1.51 -27.01 41.16
C VAL A 28 -0.92 -26.13 42.27
N PRO A 29 0.38 -26.21 42.59
CA PRO A 29 0.97 -25.34 43.60
C PRO A 29 1.24 -23.94 43.02
N GLU A 30 0.63 -22.94 43.65
CA GLU A 30 0.89 -21.52 43.41
C GLU A 30 2.33 -21.16 43.81
N ARG A 31 3.08 -20.59 42.86
CA ARG A 31 4.38 -19.97 43.14
C ARG A 31 4.13 -18.57 43.70
N HIS A 32 4.38 -18.44 45.00
CA HIS A 32 4.53 -17.15 45.67
C HIS A 32 5.87 -16.51 45.28
N ASP A 33 5.86 -15.61 44.30
CA ASP A 33 6.97 -14.66 44.11
C ASP A 33 6.59 -13.31 44.70
N ARG A 34 7.14 -13.07 45.89
CA ARG A 34 7.18 -11.76 46.56
C ARG A 34 8.35 -10.97 45.99
N GLU A 35 8.11 -10.11 45.01
CA GLU A 35 9.04 -9.03 44.69
C GLU A 35 8.47 -7.66 45.03
N ARG A 36 9.16 -7.06 46.00
CA ARG A 36 8.92 -5.76 46.59
C ARG A 36 9.10 -4.66 45.55
N GLY A 37 8.17 -3.72 45.56
CA GLY A 37 8.20 -2.53 44.74
C GLY A 37 9.43 -1.67 44.98
N GLN A 38 10.03 -1.20 43.88
CA GLN A 38 10.81 0.02 43.84
C GLN A 38 10.06 1.03 42.98
N ARG A 39 9.31 1.91 43.65
CA ARG A 39 8.78 3.15 43.06
C ARG A 39 9.97 4.09 42.81
N VAL A 40 10.48 4.12 41.58
CA VAL A 40 11.35 5.20 41.12
C VAL A 40 10.46 6.41 40.84
N GLN A 41 10.51 7.41 41.71
CA GLN A 41 9.87 8.71 41.46
C GLN A 41 10.62 9.41 40.32
N ALA A 42 10.00 9.48 39.14
CA ALA A 42 10.49 10.31 38.05
C ALA A 42 10.26 11.79 38.39
N ARG A 43 11.34 12.57 38.45
CA ARG A 43 11.30 14.03 38.56
C ARG A 43 10.69 14.62 37.27
N PRO A 44 9.75 15.58 37.34
CA PRO A 44 9.27 16.26 36.14
C PRO A 44 10.35 17.19 35.58
N GLN A 45 10.63 17.07 34.28
CA GLN A 45 11.50 17.99 33.54
C GLN A 45 10.77 19.31 33.27
N PRO A 46 11.47 20.47 33.29
CA PRO A 46 10.84 21.77 33.08
C PRO A 46 10.40 21.95 31.62
N VAL A 47 9.18 22.45 31.44
CA VAL A 47 8.60 22.85 30.16
C VAL A 47 9.24 24.14 29.67
N GLU A 48 9.98 24.08 28.56
CA GLU A 48 10.45 25.29 27.88
C GLU A 48 9.29 26.02 27.21
N ARG A 49 9.27 27.34 27.44
CA ARG A 49 8.26 28.30 27.02
C ARG A 49 8.25 28.46 25.49
N ALA A 50 7.05 28.46 24.91
CA ALA A 50 6.81 28.85 23.53
C ALA A 50 7.08 30.35 23.31
N VAL A 51 7.82 30.68 22.26
CA VAL A 51 8.04 32.05 21.76
C VAL A 51 6.94 32.39 20.74
N PRO A 52 6.26 33.56 20.82
CA PRO A 52 5.25 33.94 19.85
C PRO A 52 5.88 34.61 18.63
N LEU A 53 5.55 34.13 17.43
CA LEU A 53 5.78 34.86 16.17
C LEU A 53 4.53 35.69 15.85
N HIS A 54 4.69 37.01 15.93
CA HIS A 54 3.74 38.01 15.45
C HIS A 54 4.10 38.42 14.02
N GLY A 55 3.05 38.72 13.24
CA GLY A 55 3.10 39.53 12.01
C GLY A 55 2.74 38.74 10.75
N ALA A 56 1.91 39.21 9.84
CA ALA A 56 1.04 40.38 9.75
C ALA A 56 0.06 40.09 8.59
N ALA A 57 -1.09 40.75 8.64
CA ALA A 57 -2.20 40.61 7.70
C ALA A 57 -1.90 41.11 6.27
N ALA A 58 -2.76 40.66 5.34
CA ALA A 58 -2.82 40.94 3.89
C ALA A 58 -3.01 42.44 3.53
N PRO A 59 -3.01 42.81 2.21
CA PRO A 59 -4.29 42.77 1.50
C PRO A 59 -4.25 42.40 0.00
N LEU A 60 -5.48 42.18 -0.47
CA LEU A 60 -6.04 41.89 -1.78
C LEU A 60 -5.49 42.72 -2.95
N HIS A 61 -5.29 42.08 -4.11
CA HIS A 61 -5.46 42.75 -5.40
C HIS A 61 -6.16 41.84 -6.43
N ALA A 62 -7.33 42.31 -6.86
CA ALA A 62 -8.09 41.83 -7.98
C ALA A 62 -7.43 42.32 -9.28
N GLY A 63 -7.16 41.40 -10.21
CA GLY A 63 -6.65 41.70 -11.54
C GLY A 63 -7.21 40.71 -12.54
N ARG A 64 -8.31 41.09 -13.19
CA ARG A 64 -8.88 40.43 -14.36
C ARG A 64 -7.80 40.37 -15.46
N ARG A 65 -7.56 39.20 -16.04
CA ARG A 65 -6.89 39.09 -17.34
C ARG A 65 -7.68 38.18 -18.26
N GLU A 66 -7.89 38.74 -19.43
CA GLU A 66 -8.82 38.38 -20.48
C GLU A 66 -8.26 37.28 -21.37
N LEU A 67 -9.16 36.45 -21.92
CA LEU A 67 -8.87 35.44 -22.92
C LEU A 67 -8.75 36.09 -24.31
N PRO A 68 -7.77 35.73 -25.15
CA PRO A 68 -7.70 36.23 -26.51
C PRO A 68 -8.67 35.49 -27.47
N PRO A 69 -9.11 36.15 -28.56
CA PRO A 69 -10.29 35.79 -29.34
C PRO A 69 -10.05 34.75 -30.45
N HIS A 70 -11.16 34.08 -30.79
CA HIS A 70 -11.32 33.20 -31.95
C HIS A 70 -11.14 33.95 -33.27
N ALA A 71 -10.23 33.44 -34.12
CA ALA A 71 -10.15 33.82 -35.53
C ALA A 71 -11.20 33.05 -36.32
N GLY A 72 -12.10 33.80 -36.96
CA GLY A 72 -13.09 33.28 -37.89
C GLY A 72 -12.58 33.17 -39.32
N GLY A 73 -13.42 32.53 -40.15
CA GLY A 73 -13.35 32.58 -41.59
C GLY A 73 -13.27 31.19 -42.21
N LEU A 74 -14.33 30.76 -42.88
CA LEU A 74 -14.31 30.57 -44.33
C LEU A 74 -15.73 30.25 -44.86
N ARG A 75 -16.08 30.99 -45.92
CA ARG A 75 -17.24 30.88 -46.80
C ARG A 75 -17.29 29.52 -47.53
N GLY A 76 -18.49 29.02 -47.82
CA GLY A 76 -18.74 28.09 -48.94
C GLY A 76 -18.98 28.85 -50.27
N PRO A 77 -19.66 28.28 -51.28
CA PRO A 77 -19.96 26.86 -51.58
C PRO A 77 -19.67 26.49 -53.06
N GLY A 78 -19.86 25.21 -53.42
CA GLY A 78 -20.26 24.82 -54.79
C GLY A 78 -19.40 23.77 -55.53
N GLY A 79 -20.07 22.82 -56.18
CA GLY A 79 -19.55 22.11 -57.37
C GLY A 79 -19.60 20.58 -57.35
N HIS A 80 -20.53 20.00 -58.13
CA HIS A 80 -20.53 18.61 -58.67
C HIS A 80 -19.17 18.26 -59.33
N VAL A 81 -18.74 17.02 -59.59
CA VAL A 81 -19.33 15.94 -60.42
C VAL A 81 -18.48 14.65 -60.27
N GLY A 82 -19.08 13.47 -60.48
CA GLY A 82 -18.53 12.43 -61.36
C GLY A 82 -17.53 11.38 -60.84
N GLY A 83 -18.01 10.12 -60.70
CA GLY A 83 -17.59 9.04 -61.60
C GLY A 83 -16.31 8.21 -61.34
N HIS A 84 -16.54 6.88 -61.29
CA HIS A 84 -15.71 5.79 -61.84
C HIS A 84 -14.72 5.01 -60.95
N ARG A 85 -15.18 3.77 -60.65
CA ARG A 85 -14.51 2.45 -60.71
C ARG A 85 -12.98 2.38 -60.86
N GLY A 86 -12.39 1.54 -60.00
CA GLY A 86 -11.23 0.70 -60.35
C GLY A 86 -10.53 0.10 -59.12
N PRO A 87 -10.52 -1.24 -58.93
CA PRO A 87 -9.64 -1.88 -57.96
C PRO A 87 -8.33 -2.34 -58.62
N SER A 88 -7.35 -2.63 -57.77
CA SER A 88 -6.11 -3.38 -58.04
C SER A 88 -4.89 -2.53 -58.41
N ARG A 89 -3.92 -2.49 -57.49
CA ARG A 89 -2.50 -2.67 -57.80
C ARG A 89 -1.73 -3.02 -56.53
N PHE A 90 -1.14 -4.21 -56.57
CA PHE A 90 -0.16 -4.76 -55.64
C PHE A 90 0.84 -3.71 -55.15
N ARG A 91 1.03 -3.60 -53.83
CA ARG A 91 2.24 -3.03 -53.24
C ARG A 91 2.95 -4.09 -52.40
N ARG A 92 3.97 -4.67 -53.03
CA ARG A 92 5.12 -5.32 -52.40
C ARG A 92 5.76 -4.31 -51.45
N ILE A 93 5.58 -4.48 -50.14
CA ILE A 93 6.36 -3.73 -49.15
C ILE A 93 7.54 -4.59 -48.77
N HIS A 94 8.71 -4.08 -49.15
CA HIS A 94 10.01 -4.64 -48.85
C HIS A 94 10.20 -4.79 -47.33
N ALA A 95 10.68 -5.96 -46.93
CA ALA A 95 11.22 -6.20 -45.60
C ALA A 95 12.39 -5.23 -45.37
N ASN A 96 12.14 -4.15 -44.62
CA ASN A 96 13.21 -3.29 -44.17
C ASN A 96 13.87 -4.00 -42.98
N ARG A 97 14.94 -4.75 -43.26
CA ARG A 97 15.90 -5.22 -42.25
C ARG A 97 16.65 -4.00 -41.72
N GLY A 98 16.00 -3.25 -40.83
CA GLY A 98 16.70 -2.38 -39.90
C GLY A 98 17.43 -3.28 -38.91
N ALA A 99 18.72 -3.51 -39.17
CA ALA A 99 19.63 -4.04 -38.17
C ALA A 99 19.73 -3.01 -37.05
N GLY A 100 18.77 -3.07 -36.12
CA GLY A 100 18.80 -2.34 -34.87
C GLY A 100 20.05 -2.79 -34.14
N HIS A 101 21.04 -1.90 -34.09
CA HIS A 101 22.22 -2.05 -33.27
C HIS A 101 21.74 -2.12 -31.82
N LEU A 102 21.44 -3.34 -31.33
CA LEU A 102 21.21 -3.60 -29.92
C LEU A 102 22.50 -3.22 -29.23
N ARG A 103 22.56 -1.98 -28.71
CA ARG A 103 23.47 -1.64 -27.63
C ARG A 103 23.22 -2.70 -26.56
N GLN A 104 24.13 -3.65 -26.43
CA GLN A 104 24.20 -4.56 -25.30
C GLN A 104 24.50 -3.68 -24.08
N GLY A 105 23.47 -3.00 -23.56
CA GLY A 105 23.54 -2.29 -22.30
C GLY A 105 23.88 -3.33 -21.26
N ARG A 106 25.00 -3.14 -20.57
CA ARG A 106 25.36 -3.92 -19.40
C ARG A 106 24.17 -3.89 -18.44
N ALA A 107 23.75 -5.05 -17.95
CA ALA A 107 22.69 -5.12 -16.97
C ALA A 107 23.01 -4.23 -15.77
N MET A 108 22.01 -3.48 -15.33
CA MET A 108 22.07 -2.47 -14.30
C MET A 108 21.36 -2.98 -13.06
N ARG A 109 21.89 -2.60 -11.89
CA ARG A 109 21.24 -2.79 -10.61
C ARG A 109 21.50 -1.61 -9.68
N CYS A 110 20.56 -1.31 -8.82
CA CYS A 110 20.72 -0.33 -7.76
C CYS A 110 19.97 -0.74 -6.50
N THR A 111 20.38 -0.15 -5.37
CA THR A 111 19.70 -0.31 -4.08
C THR A 111 19.29 1.06 -3.57
N VAL A 112 18.04 1.19 -3.13
CA VAL A 112 17.49 2.39 -2.48
C VAL A 112 17.09 2.02 -1.06
N THR A 113 17.65 2.73 -0.07
CA THR A 113 17.27 2.58 1.34
C THR A 113 16.37 3.73 1.76
N VAL A 114 15.20 3.42 2.30
CA VAL A 114 14.27 4.38 2.90
C VAL A 114 14.30 4.19 4.41
N GLU A 115 14.79 5.20 5.13
CA GLU A 115 14.87 5.13 6.59
C GLU A 115 13.48 5.09 7.24
N GLY A 116 13.40 4.41 8.37
CA GLY A 116 12.20 4.23 9.17
C GLY A 116 11.25 3.15 8.63
N ARG A 117 10.37 2.67 9.51
CA ARG A 117 9.28 1.75 9.13
C ARG A 117 8.24 2.44 8.24
N MET A 118 7.52 1.64 7.47
CA MET A 118 6.35 2.10 6.69
C MET A 118 5.04 1.67 7.37
N PRO A 119 3.93 2.39 7.12
CA PRO A 119 2.59 1.98 7.56
C PRO A 119 2.22 0.60 7.01
N SER A 120 1.57 -0.23 7.81
CA SER A 120 1.04 -1.51 7.36
C SER A 120 -0.33 -1.34 6.69
N LEU A 121 -0.88 -2.41 6.14
CA LEU A 121 -2.24 -2.43 5.61
C LEU A 121 -3.27 -2.02 6.67
N ASN A 122 -3.15 -2.51 7.90
CA ASN A 122 -4.05 -2.14 9.00
C ASN A 122 -3.97 -0.65 9.36
N ASP A 123 -2.77 -0.06 9.34
CA ASP A 123 -2.60 1.39 9.55
C ASP A 123 -3.33 2.18 8.45
N TYR A 124 -3.22 1.71 7.20
CA TYR A 124 -3.86 2.33 6.04
C TYR A 124 -5.39 2.20 6.07
N ILE A 125 -5.93 1.01 6.34
CA ILE A 125 -7.38 0.77 6.47
C ILE A 125 -7.97 1.61 7.60
N SER A 126 -7.28 1.68 8.74
CA SER A 126 -7.70 2.53 9.87
C SER A 126 -7.76 4.00 9.45
N ALA A 127 -6.80 4.48 8.66
CA ALA A 127 -6.81 5.84 8.13
C ALA A 127 -7.96 6.09 7.14
N GLU A 128 -8.23 5.15 6.23
CA GLU A 128 -9.36 5.21 5.28
C GLU A 128 -10.70 5.33 6.02
N ARG A 129 -10.91 4.46 7.03
CA ARG A 129 -12.14 4.44 7.83
C ARG A 129 -12.33 5.69 8.68
N ALA A 130 -11.24 6.32 9.11
CA ALA A 130 -11.33 7.55 9.88
C ALA A 130 -11.70 8.75 8.99
N ASN A 131 -11.04 8.90 7.84
CA ASN A 131 -11.30 9.96 6.87
C ASN A 131 -10.55 9.69 5.55
N ARG A 132 -11.23 9.73 4.41
CA ARG A 132 -10.63 9.56 3.07
C ARG A 132 -9.38 10.42 2.83
N TYR A 133 -9.32 11.62 3.41
CA TYR A 133 -8.16 12.51 3.26
C TYR A 133 -6.93 12.04 4.05
N LYS A 134 -7.11 11.31 5.16
CA LYS A 134 -6.00 10.78 5.96
C LYS A 134 -5.22 9.71 5.22
N ALA A 135 -5.92 8.77 4.59
CA ALA A 135 -5.28 7.72 3.81
C ALA A 135 -4.57 8.29 2.57
N ALA A 136 -5.19 9.24 1.87
CA ALA A 136 -4.56 9.95 0.76
C ALA A 136 -3.30 10.71 1.20
N ALA A 137 -3.34 11.40 2.35
CA ALA A 137 -2.19 12.09 2.92
C ALA A 137 -1.08 11.11 3.33
N MET A 138 -1.42 9.98 3.96
CA MET A 138 -0.47 8.92 4.30
C MET A 138 0.22 8.37 3.05
N LYS A 139 -0.56 8.00 2.03
CA LYS A 139 -0.02 7.55 0.74
C LYS A 139 0.94 8.59 0.16
N LYS A 140 0.51 9.84 0.06
CA LYS A 140 1.33 10.94 -0.47
C LYS A 140 2.63 11.12 0.29
N ARG A 141 2.61 11.02 1.63
CA ARG A 141 3.78 11.15 2.49
C ARG A 141 4.78 10.01 2.23
N GLU A 142 4.32 8.76 2.23
CA GLU A 142 5.21 7.61 2.07
C GLU A 142 5.80 7.53 0.65
N THR A 143 4.98 7.80 -0.37
CA THR A 143 5.45 7.93 -1.77
C THR A 143 6.51 9.02 -1.90
N ALA A 144 6.31 10.18 -1.27
CA ALA A 144 7.30 11.26 -1.27
C ALA A 144 8.60 10.87 -0.54
N ARG A 145 8.52 10.08 0.53
CA ARG A 145 9.68 9.58 1.28
C ARG A 145 10.55 8.66 0.43
N VAL A 146 9.93 7.74 -0.31
CA VAL A 146 10.63 6.85 -1.26
C VAL A 146 11.25 7.66 -2.39
N ARG A 147 10.49 8.60 -2.98
CA ARG A 147 11.00 9.47 -4.05
C ARG A 147 12.23 10.24 -3.60
N ALA A 148 12.17 10.88 -2.44
CA ALA A 148 13.27 11.64 -1.88
C ALA A 148 14.51 10.76 -1.65
N ALA A 149 14.31 9.57 -1.08
CA ALA A 149 15.39 8.61 -0.85
C ALA A 149 16.07 8.17 -2.16
N ALA A 150 15.29 7.85 -3.20
CA ALA A 150 15.81 7.45 -4.51
C ALA A 150 16.61 8.59 -5.17
N MET A 151 16.10 9.82 -5.12
CA MET A 151 16.79 11.00 -5.66
C MET A 151 18.10 11.31 -4.91
N GLN A 152 18.07 11.28 -3.57
CA GLN A 152 19.23 11.52 -2.71
C GLN A 152 20.33 10.48 -2.94
N GLN A 153 19.95 9.21 -3.15
CA GLN A 153 20.87 8.11 -3.45
C GLN A 153 21.25 8.02 -4.94
N ARG A 154 20.80 8.97 -5.77
CA ARG A 154 21.10 9.03 -7.20
C ARG A 154 20.76 7.72 -7.93
N ALA A 155 19.63 7.13 -7.59
CA ALA A 155 19.15 5.91 -8.25
C ALA A 155 19.04 6.14 -9.77
N PRO A 156 19.58 5.23 -10.60
CA PRO A 156 19.55 5.38 -12.04
C PRO A 156 18.12 5.20 -12.57
N ARG A 157 17.90 5.68 -13.79
CA ARG A 157 16.68 5.39 -14.55
C ARG A 157 16.85 4.09 -15.33
N PHE A 158 15.85 3.22 -15.24
CA PHE A 158 15.77 1.98 -16.00
C PHE A 158 14.81 2.15 -17.19
N GLU A 159 15.28 1.85 -18.39
CA GLU A 159 14.44 1.92 -19.62
C GLU A 159 13.75 0.59 -19.95
N ARG A 160 14.26 -0.52 -19.39
CA ARG A 160 13.77 -1.88 -19.62
C ARG A 160 12.87 -2.33 -18.46
N ARG A 161 12.23 -3.48 -18.65
CA ARG A 161 11.52 -4.18 -17.58
C ARG A 161 12.51 -4.52 -16.48
N VAL A 162 12.13 -4.27 -15.23
CA VAL A 162 12.96 -4.49 -14.05
C VAL A 162 12.38 -5.55 -13.13
N THR A 163 13.24 -6.19 -12.36
CA THR A 163 12.87 -6.93 -11.16
C THR A 163 13.00 -6.01 -9.94
N VAL A 164 11.95 -5.95 -9.12
CA VAL A 164 11.95 -5.19 -7.86
C VAL A 164 11.81 -6.16 -6.70
N ARG A 165 12.78 -6.10 -5.77
CA ARG A 165 12.76 -6.83 -4.50
C ARG A 165 12.75 -5.86 -3.34
N THR A 166 11.80 -6.04 -2.43
CA THR A 166 11.68 -5.20 -1.24
C THR A 166 11.98 -6.02 0.01
N THR A 167 12.83 -5.47 0.88
CA THR A 167 13.08 -6.01 2.23
C THR A 167 12.69 -4.96 3.25
N PHE A 168 11.71 -5.30 4.09
CA PHE A 168 11.26 -4.50 5.21
C PHE A 168 11.98 -4.95 6.47
N TYR A 169 12.71 -4.04 7.11
CA TYR A 169 13.32 -4.26 8.41
C TYR A 169 12.44 -3.62 9.48
N GLU A 170 11.82 -4.47 10.29
CA GLU A 170 10.93 -4.09 11.38
C GLU A 170 11.66 -4.11 12.73
N PRO A 171 11.26 -3.28 13.71
CA PRO A 171 11.90 -3.27 15.03
C PRO A 171 11.62 -4.53 15.84
N ASP A 172 10.53 -5.24 15.53
CA ASP A 172 10.05 -6.44 16.19
C ASP A 172 9.28 -7.32 15.20
N MET A 173 8.75 -8.46 15.68
CA MET A 173 8.01 -9.44 14.87
C MET A 173 6.49 -9.35 15.07
N ARG A 174 5.95 -8.21 15.54
CA ARG A 174 4.52 -8.11 15.93
C ARG A 174 3.56 -7.91 14.76
N ARG A 175 4.04 -7.38 13.63
CA ARG A 175 3.23 -7.17 12.43
C ARG A 175 3.39 -8.35 11.48
N ASP A 176 2.27 -8.84 10.96
CA ASP A 176 2.27 -9.91 9.96
C ASP A 176 3.00 -9.47 8.68
N ALA A 177 3.73 -10.40 8.05
CA ALA A 177 4.61 -10.07 6.93
C ALA A 177 3.85 -9.58 5.69
N ASP A 178 2.66 -10.11 5.43
CA ASP A 178 1.75 -9.68 4.36
C ASP A 178 1.20 -8.26 4.61
N ASN A 179 0.86 -7.97 5.88
CA ASN A 179 0.39 -6.67 6.34
C ASN A 179 1.47 -5.60 6.19
N VAL A 180 2.74 -5.95 6.46
CA VAL A 180 3.91 -5.09 6.18
C VAL A 180 4.15 -4.95 4.68
N GLY A 181 4.07 -6.06 3.92
CA GLY A 181 4.32 -6.09 2.48
C GLY A 181 3.40 -5.19 1.66
N PHE A 182 2.21 -4.84 2.17
CA PHE A 182 1.35 -3.81 1.57
C PHE A 182 2.09 -2.50 1.26
N ALA A 183 3.04 -2.11 2.11
CA ALA A 183 3.81 -0.88 1.94
C ALA A 183 4.60 -0.82 0.62
N ARG A 184 4.82 -1.96 -0.06
CA ARG A 184 5.40 -2.01 -1.41
C ARG A 184 4.63 -1.13 -2.41
N LYS A 185 3.32 -0.93 -2.21
CA LYS A 185 2.53 0.00 -3.03
C LYS A 185 3.12 1.41 -3.01
N PHE A 186 3.51 1.90 -1.84
CA PHE A 186 4.14 3.22 -1.69
C PHE A 186 5.55 3.25 -2.30
N VAL A 187 6.28 2.13 -2.19
CA VAL A 187 7.61 1.96 -2.80
C VAL A 187 7.52 2.11 -4.32
N LEU A 188 6.65 1.36 -4.97
CA LEU A 188 6.52 1.40 -6.43
C LEU A 188 6.07 2.78 -6.91
N ASP A 189 5.04 3.36 -6.29
CA ASP A 189 4.59 4.73 -6.58
C ASP A 189 5.74 5.74 -6.44
N GLY A 190 6.59 5.57 -5.43
CA GLY A 190 7.73 6.44 -5.16
C GLY A 190 8.86 6.30 -6.18
N LEU A 191 9.15 5.08 -6.64
CA LEU A 191 10.14 4.82 -7.70
C LEU A 191 9.68 5.42 -9.04
N VAL A 192 8.39 5.30 -9.37
CA VAL A 192 7.80 5.97 -10.54
C VAL A 192 7.91 7.49 -10.41
N ALA A 193 7.54 8.04 -9.25
CA ALA A 193 7.62 9.48 -8.99
C ALA A 193 9.06 10.04 -8.97
N ALA A 194 10.06 9.18 -8.74
CA ALA A 194 11.48 9.52 -8.85
C ALA A 194 12.02 9.39 -10.28
N GLY A 195 11.28 8.76 -11.20
CA GLY A 195 11.75 8.47 -12.55
C GLY A 195 12.76 7.32 -12.62
N VAL A 196 12.86 6.50 -11.57
CA VAL A 196 13.71 5.30 -11.54
C VAL A 196 13.13 4.23 -12.46
N ILE A 197 11.82 4.01 -12.36
CA ILE A 197 11.07 3.11 -13.24
C ILE A 197 10.00 3.92 -13.98
N LYS A 198 9.63 3.45 -15.18
CA LYS A 198 8.66 4.15 -16.02
C LYS A 198 7.23 4.08 -15.46
N ASP A 199 6.84 2.92 -14.93
CA ASP A 199 5.48 2.58 -14.51
C ASP A 199 5.54 1.30 -13.65
N ASP A 200 4.57 1.08 -12.76
CA ASP A 200 4.55 -0.03 -11.80
C ASP A 200 3.78 -1.28 -12.29
N SER A 201 3.20 -1.23 -13.49
CA SER A 201 2.48 -2.36 -14.06
C SER A 201 3.39 -3.55 -14.37
N ARG A 202 2.77 -4.73 -14.48
CA ARG A 202 3.44 -6.00 -14.83
C ARG A 202 4.24 -5.95 -16.13
N LYS A 203 3.96 -4.99 -17.01
CA LYS A 203 4.72 -4.77 -18.24
C LYS A 203 6.14 -4.29 -17.96
N TYR A 204 6.34 -3.49 -16.92
CA TYR A 204 7.61 -2.86 -16.59
C TYR A 204 8.25 -3.41 -15.31
N VAL A 205 7.46 -4.06 -14.45
CA VAL A 205 7.94 -4.58 -13.16
C VAL A 205 7.63 -6.06 -13.01
N GLU A 206 8.66 -6.85 -12.76
CA GLU A 206 8.57 -8.15 -12.10
C GLU A 206 8.64 -7.94 -10.59
N GLN A 207 7.60 -8.37 -9.88
CA GLN A 207 7.56 -8.29 -8.43
C GLN A 207 8.07 -9.59 -7.84
N CYS A 208 9.13 -9.50 -7.02
CA CYS A 208 9.55 -10.60 -6.17
C CYS A 208 8.69 -10.68 -4.89
N PRO A 209 8.62 -11.85 -4.23
CA PRO A 209 8.14 -11.92 -2.85
C PRO A 209 8.90 -10.95 -1.95
N ASP A 210 8.17 -10.22 -1.11
CA ASP A 210 8.78 -9.32 -0.13
C ASP A 210 9.44 -10.13 0.99
N ARG A 211 10.48 -9.55 1.56
CA ARG A 211 11.10 -10.07 2.79
C ARG A 211 10.76 -9.17 3.95
N VAL A 212 10.37 -9.74 5.08
CA VAL A 212 10.19 -9.02 6.33
C VAL A 212 11.15 -9.61 7.34
N LEU A 213 12.11 -8.80 7.78
CA LEU A 213 13.19 -9.16 8.68
C LEU A 213 13.16 -8.24 9.90
N THR A 214 13.82 -8.64 10.98
CA THR A 214 13.89 -7.83 12.20
C THR A 214 15.24 -7.14 12.33
N ASP A 215 15.22 -5.83 12.50
CA ASP A 215 16.36 -5.01 12.92
C ASP A 215 15.85 -3.97 13.92
N ARG A 216 16.06 -4.26 15.20
CA ARG A 216 15.59 -3.43 16.32
C ARG A 216 16.25 -2.06 16.35
N ALA A 217 17.50 -1.95 15.90
CA ALA A 217 18.27 -0.73 15.98
C ALA A 217 17.97 0.22 14.82
N ARG A 218 17.75 -0.32 13.62
CA ARG A 218 17.54 0.48 12.41
C ARG A 218 16.44 -0.07 11.50
N PRO A 219 15.17 0.17 11.84
CA PRO A 219 14.04 -0.10 10.95
C PRO A 219 14.15 0.72 9.66
N ARG A 220 13.99 0.07 8.51
CA ARG A 220 14.16 0.66 7.18
C ARG A 220 13.52 -0.21 6.12
N VAL A 221 13.35 0.34 4.92
CA VAL A 221 12.95 -0.41 3.73
C VAL A 221 14.08 -0.37 2.72
N VAL A 222 14.57 -1.54 2.33
CA VAL A 222 15.61 -1.68 1.31
C VAL A 222 14.97 -2.20 0.03
N VAL A 223 15.17 -1.47 -1.06
CA VAL A 223 14.60 -1.76 -2.37
C VAL A 223 15.72 -2.02 -3.35
N GLU A 224 15.73 -3.22 -3.92
CA GLU A 224 16.66 -3.61 -4.97
C GLU A 224 15.93 -3.59 -6.31
N VAL A 225 16.53 -2.93 -7.30
CA VAL A 225 15.99 -2.83 -8.67
C VAL A 225 17.07 -3.30 -9.64
N SER A 226 16.73 -4.18 -10.57
CA SER A 226 17.65 -4.68 -11.62
C SER A 226 16.94 -4.89 -12.96
N ASP A 227 17.63 -4.72 -14.08
CA ASP A 227 17.13 -5.08 -15.43
C ASP A 227 17.85 -6.28 -16.07
N GLU A 228 18.54 -7.06 -15.22
CA GLU A 228 19.11 -8.39 -15.51
C GLU A 228 18.05 -9.39 -16.00
#